data_AF-A0A6B3EMR2-F1
#
_entry.id   AF-A0A6B3EMR2-F1
#
_cell.length_a   1.000
_cell.length_b   1.000
_cell.length_c   1.000
_cell.angle_alpha   90.00
_cell.angle_beta   90.00
_cell.angle_gamma   90.00
#
_symmetry.space_group_name_H-M   'P 1'
#
loop_
_entity.id
_entity.type
_entity.pdbx_description
1 polymer ?
#
loop_
_entity_poly.entity_id
_entity_poly.type
_entity_poly.pdbx_seq_one_letter_code
_entity_poly.pdbx_strand_id
1 'polypeptide(L)'
;CHGLYDESGEGDVRVWAAPGEKGRAAWMRLESRQSSALLELPVRALSQWLDATYVRVPAHAEGRALDWDGFLTSLCDELAEPTD
;
A
#
# COMPACT_ATOMS: atom_id res chain seq x y z
N CYS A 1 -9.36 1.10 -0.59
CA CYS A 1 -8.51 0.74 0.56
C CYS A 1 -9.39 0.31 1.74
N HIS A 2 -9.27 -0.94 2.23
CA HIS A 2 -10.16 -1.49 3.27
C HIS A 2 -10.07 -0.73 4.60
N GLY A 3 -8.87 -0.27 4.99
CA GLY A 3 -8.61 0.41 6.27
C GLY A 3 -9.39 1.71 6.53
N LEU A 4 -10.02 2.29 5.50
CA LEU A 4 -10.88 3.48 5.65
C LEU A 4 -12.32 3.12 6.09
N TYR A 5 -12.68 1.85 5.93
CA TYR A 5 -14.04 1.35 6.12
C TYR A 5 -14.10 0.26 7.19
N ASP A 6 -13.08 -0.60 7.26
CA ASP A 6 -12.95 -1.71 8.20
C ASP A 6 -11.53 -1.77 8.78
N GLU A 7 -11.31 -2.66 9.75
CA GLU A 7 -9.95 -2.92 10.26
C GLU A 7 -9.13 -3.70 9.21
N SER A 8 -7.91 -3.25 8.97
CA SER A 8 -6.96 -3.89 8.05
C SER A 8 -5.52 -3.62 8.48
N GLY A 9 -4.57 -4.39 7.96
CA GLY A 9 -3.16 -4.15 8.24
C GLY A 9 -2.26 -5.26 7.74
N GLU A 10 -0.99 -4.93 7.59
CA GLU A 10 0.04 -5.87 7.16
C GLU A 10 1.36 -5.52 7.87
N GLY A 11 2.01 -6.55 8.43
CA GLY A 11 3.21 -6.40 9.25
C GLY A 11 3.04 -5.37 10.36
N ASP A 12 3.90 -4.36 10.30
CA ASP A 12 4.04 -3.28 11.27
C ASP A 12 2.98 -2.17 11.14
N VAL A 13 2.07 -2.28 10.17
CA VAL A 13 1.05 -1.27 9.88
C VAL A 13 -0.34 -1.81 10.17
N ARG A 14 -1.12 -1.06 10.96
CA ARG A 14 -2.56 -1.30 11.18
C ARG A 14 -3.35 -0.05 10.85
N VAL A 15 -4.47 -0.19 10.18
CA VAL A 15 -5.38 0.91 9.82
C VAL A 15 -6.83 0.48 10.07
N TRP A 16 -7.60 1.32 10.74
CA TRP A 16 -9.01 1.05 11.02
C TRP A 16 -9.86 2.33 11.01
N ALA A 17 -11.15 2.17 10.70
CA ALA A 17 -12.10 3.27 10.76
C ALA A 17 -12.30 3.76 12.21
N ALA A 18 -12.35 5.08 12.40
CA ALA A 18 -12.54 5.69 13.70
C ALA A 18 -13.34 7.00 13.59
N PRO A 19 -14.10 7.40 14.63
CA PRO A 19 -14.63 8.75 14.70
C PRO A 19 -13.47 9.75 14.87
N GLY A 20 -13.48 10.83 14.07
CA GLY A 20 -12.56 11.96 14.21
C GLY A 20 -13.30 13.21 14.69
N GLU A 21 -12.55 14.23 15.14
CA GLU A 21 -13.13 15.46 15.71
C GLU A 21 -14.04 16.22 14.71
N LYS A 22 -13.75 16.11 13.41
CA LYS A 22 -14.45 16.82 12.33
C LYS A 22 -15.23 15.92 11.39
N GLY A 23 -15.53 14.68 11.79
CA GLY A 23 -16.27 13.71 11.00
C GLY A 23 -15.57 12.36 10.89
N ARG A 24 -15.79 11.64 9.79
CA ARG A 24 -15.21 10.32 9.58
C ARG A 24 -13.68 10.41 9.44
N ALA A 25 -12.96 9.70 10.29
CA ALA A 25 -11.52 9.53 10.24
C ALA A 25 -11.17 8.04 10.12
N ALA A 26 -9.89 7.78 9.94
CA ALA A 26 -9.30 6.46 10.11
C ALA A 26 -8.05 6.64 10.96
N TRP A 27 -7.72 5.67 11.78
CA TRP A 27 -6.50 5.69 12.57
C TRP A 27 -5.50 4.73 11.94
N MET A 28 -4.24 5.12 11.95
CA MET A 28 -3.12 4.30 11.50
C MET A 28 -2.11 4.16 12.62
N ARG A 29 -1.83 2.93 13.00
CA ARG A 29 -0.74 2.61 13.92
C ARG A 29 0.44 2.04 13.13
N LEU A 30 1.60 2.61 13.40
CA LEU A 30 2.89 2.14 12.93
C LEU A 30 3.62 1.58 14.13
N GLU A 31 3.98 0.31 14.08
CA GLU A 31 4.72 -0.38 15.13
C GLU A 31 6.16 -0.63 14.69
N SER A 32 7.09 -0.52 15.62
CA SER A 32 8.46 -0.98 15.45
C SER A 32 8.87 -1.75 16.69
N ARG A 33 10.03 -2.40 16.66
CA ARG A 33 10.55 -3.13 17.82
C ARG A 33 10.65 -2.29 19.10
N GLN A 34 10.79 -0.98 18.98
CA GLN A 34 11.12 -0.09 20.09
C GLN A 34 10.08 1.01 20.32
N SER A 35 9.16 1.22 19.37
CA SER A 35 8.24 2.35 19.40
C SER A 35 6.94 2.05 18.67
N SER A 36 5.90 2.81 19.01
CA SER A 36 4.69 2.87 18.21
C SER A 36 4.29 4.33 17.99
N ALA A 37 3.74 4.62 16.82
CA ALA A 37 3.17 5.91 16.47
C ALA A 37 1.72 5.71 16.01
N LEU A 38 0.84 6.62 16.41
CA LEU A 38 -0.57 6.62 16.06
C LEU A 38 -0.89 7.92 15.32
N LEU A 39 -1.43 7.78 14.12
CA LEU A 39 -1.77 8.89 13.23
C LEU A 39 -3.26 8.89 12.94
N GLU A 40 -3.88 10.07 12.95
CA GLU A 40 -5.22 10.27 12.44
C GLU A 40 -5.17 10.60 10.94
N LEU A 41 -5.99 9.93 10.15
CA LEU A 41 -6.07 10.08 8.71
C LEU A 41 -7.38 10.77 8.30
N PRO A 42 -7.31 11.84 7.48
CA PRO A 42 -8.50 12.51 6.96
C PRO A 42 -9.14 11.69 5.85
N VAL A 43 -10.15 10.87 6.17
CA VAL A 43 -10.76 9.90 5.24
C VAL A 43 -11.19 10.54 3.92
N ARG A 44 -11.79 11.74 3.96
CA ARG A 44 -12.24 12.42 2.73
C ARG A 44 -11.07 12.75 1.80
N ALA A 45 -10.04 13.40 2.33
CA ALA A 45 -8.88 13.81 1.53
C ALA A 45 -8.10 12.59 1.01
N LEU A 46 -7.91 11.58 1.87
CA LEU A 46 -7.22 10.35 1.50
C LEU A 46 -8.01 9.54 0.44
N SER A 47 -9.34 9.48 0.54
CA SER A 47 -10.17 8.80 -0.47
C SER A 47 -10.08 9.50 -1.82
N GLN A 48 -10.17 10.83 -1.86
CA GLN A 48 -10.03 11.60 -3.10
C GLN A 48 -8.65 11.39 -3.76
N TRP A 49 -7.60 11.34 -2.94
CA TRP A 49 -6.26 11.04 -3.44
C TRP A 49 -6.19 9.61 -4.01
N LEU A 50 -6.72 8.61 -3.31
CA LEU A 50 -6.78 7.22 -3.80
C LEU A 50 -7.56 7.10 -5.12
N ASP A 51 -8.70 7.77 -5.24
CA ASP A 51 -9.49 7.77 -6.49
C ASP A 51 -8.66 8.32 -7.66
N ALA A 52 -7.89 9.39 -7.44
CA ALA A 52 -6.98 9.92 -8.45
C ALA A 52 -5.86 8.93 -8.83
N THR A 53 -5.39 8.10 -7.89
CA THR A 53 -4.43 7.03 -8.21
C THR A 53 -5.06 5.93 -9.04
N TYR A 54 -6.29 5.51 -8.72
CA TYR A 54 -7.00 4.45 -9.46
C TYR A 54 -7.41 4.86 -10.87
N VAL A 55 -7.63 6.16 -11.12
CA VAL A 55 -7.82 6.67 -12.49
C VAL A 55 -6.57 6.46 -13.34
N ARG A 56 -5.37 6.59 -12.75
CA ARG A 56 -4.10 6.41 -13.48
C ARG A 56 -3.71 4.95 -13.62
N VAL A 57 -3.87 4.18 -12.54
CA VAL A 57 -3.58 2.75 -12.50
C VAL A 57 -4.74 2.08 -11.79
N PRO A 58 -5.69 1.51 -12.55
CA PRO A 58 -6.80 0.78 -11.95
C PRO A 58 -6.32 -0.35 -11.04
N ALA A 59 -7.08 -0.63 -9.98
CA ALA A 59 -6.82 -1.79 -9.15
C ALA A 59 -6.76 -3.06 -10.01
N HIS A 60 -5.83 -3.96 -9.69
CA HIS A 60 -5.50 -5.17 -10.44
C HIS A 60 -4.83 -4.95 -11.81
N ALA A 61 -4.61 -3.70 -12.23
CA ALA A 61 -3.84 -3.37 -13.42
C ALA A 61 -2.42 -2.90 -13.10
N GLU A 62 -2.00 -2.95 -11.83
CA GLU A 62 -0.69 -2.47 -11.37
C GLU A 62 0.46 -3.18 -12.08
N GLY A 63 0.31 -4.49 -12.30
CA GLY A 63 1.30 -5.30 -12.99
C GLY A 63 1.54 -4.91 -14.45
N ARG A 64 0.65 -4.16 -15.11
CA ARG A 64 0.84 -3.76 -16.52
C ARG A 64 1.93 -2.71 -16.71
N ALA A 65 2.26 -1.96 -15.66
CA ALA A 65 3.32 -0.95 -15.71
C ALA A 65 4.72 -1.52 -15.42
N LEU A 66 4.81 -2.80 -15.06
CA LEU A 66 6.07 -3.49 -14.80
C LEU A 66 6.64 -4.04 -16.11
N ASP A 67 7.95 -3.86 -16.31
CA ASP A 67 8.69 -4.48 -17.41
C ASP A 67 8.97 -5.95 -17.08
N TRP A 68 7.96 -6.78 -17.30
CA TRP A 68 8.07 -8.23 -17.09
C TRP A 68 9.07 -8.88 -18.03
N ASP A 69 9.14 -8.43 -19.28
CA ASP A 69 10.03 -9.02 -20.27
C ASP A 69 11.49 -8.73 -19.92
N GLY A 70 11.82 -7.50 -19.49
CA GLY A 70 13.13 -7.15 -18.96
C GLY A 70 13.50 -7.96 -17.71
N PHE A 71 12.57 -8.10 -16.75
CA PHE A 71 12.79 -8.92 -15.55
C PHE A 71 13.02 -10.41 -15.88
N LEU A 72 12.23 -10.99 -16.79
CA LEU A 72 12.39 -12.38 -17.19
C LEU A 72 13.69 -12.59 -17.96
N THR A 73 14.11 -11.62 -18.77
CA THR A 73 15.41 -11.67 -19.47
C THR A 73 16.55 -11.70 -18.46
N SER A 74 16.57 -10.79 -17.46
CA SER A 74 17.63 -10.78 -16.45
C SER A 74 17.67 -12.07 -15.63
N LEU A 75 16.52 -12.63 -15.27
CA LEU A 75 16.45 -13.89 -14.52
C LEU A 75 16.99 -15.08 -15.34
N CYS A 76 16.68 -15.12 -16.64
CA CYS A 76 17.21 -16.16 -17.53
C CYS A 76 18.72 -16.04 -17.72
N ASP A 77 19.23 -14.81 -17.83
CA ASP A 77 20.66 -14.55 -17.98
C ASP A 77 21.45 -14.94 -16.72
N GLU A 78 20.94 -14.62 -15.52
CA GLU A 78 21.56 -15.04 -14.24
C GLU A 78 21.63 -16.56 -14.08
N LEU A 79 20.61 -17.29 -14.55
CA LEU A 79 20.60 -18.76 -14.52
C LEU A 79 21.52 -19.39 -15.58
N ALA A 80 21.89 -18.62 -16.60
CA ALA A 80 22.80 -19.05 -17.67
C ALA A 80 24.28 -18.77 -17.34
N GLU A 81 24.58 -17.95 -16.33
CA GLU A 81 25.94 -17.82 -15.83
C GLU A 81 26.38 -19.14 -15.17
N PRO A 82 27.49 -19.77 -15.63
CA PRO A 82 27.98 -20.97 -15.00
C PRO A 82 28.45 -20.62 -13.59
N THR A 83 27.89 -21.30 -12.59
CA THR A 83 28.46 -21.31 -11.25
C THR A 83 29.81 -22.03 -11.33
N ASP A 84 30.89 -21.27 -11.37
CA ASP A 84 32.26 -21.77 -11.24
C ASP A 84 32.51 -22.31 -9.82
#